data_AF-A0A3C1S842-F1
#
_entry.id   AF-A0A3C1S842-F1
#
_cell.length_a   1.000
_cell.length_b   1.000
_cell.length_c   1.000
_cell.angle_alpha   90.00
_cell.angle_beta   90.00
_cell.angle_gamma   90.00
#
_symmetry.space_group_name_H-M   'P 1'
#
loop_
_entity.id
_entity.type
_entity.pdbx_description
1 polymer ?
#
loop_
_entity_poly.entity_id
_entity_poly.type
_entity_poly.pdbx_seq_one_letter_code
_entity_poly.pdbx_strand_id
1 'polypeptide(L)'
;MTKQAKTAISPTRKEDYSEWYQQVIKASDLADRSPVRGCMVIKPWGYSLWENIVRELDDMFKATGVKNAYFPLFIPLSFLEKEAEHVEGFAKECAVVTHHRLEKGPNGGLVPAGELTEPLVVRPTSETIIGDSFSKWISSYRDLPMLINQWCNVVRWEMRTRIFLRTSEFLWQEGHTVHASAEDAIRRTELMLDIYTELAEKYLAMPVIKGRKTPAERFPGAVDTMCIESLMQDCKALQAGTSHFLGQNFA
;
A
#
# COMPACT_ATOMS: atom_id res chain seq x y z
N MET A 1 -49.17 5.35 -8.36
CA MET A 1 -47.81 5.31 -7.78
C MET A 1 -47.10 4.10 -8.35
N THR A 2 -46.06 4.30 -9.17
CA THR A 2 -45.22 3.22 -9.70
C THR A 2 -44.58 2.49 -8.52
N LYS A 3 -44.78 1.16 -8.43
CA LYS A 3 -44.15 0.32 -7.40
C LYS A 3 -42.63 0.51 -7.51
N GLN A 4 -42.00 1.07 -6.50
CA GLN A 4 -40.53 1.16 -6.44
C GLN A 4 -39.95 -0.26 -6.58
N ALA A 5 -39.00 -0.43 -7.48
CA ALA A 5 -38.35 -1.71 -7.70
C ALA A 5 -37.66 -2.15 -6.40
N LYS A 6 -38.00 -3.35 -5.90
CA LYS A 6 -37.46 -3.87 -4.65
C LYS A 6 -36.04 -4.38 -4.92
N THR A 7 -35.02 -3.70 -4.38
CA THR A 7 -33.62 -4.08 -4.53
C THR A 7 -33.18 -4.95 -3.34
N ALA A 8 -32.21 -5.85 -3.57
CA ALA A 8 -31.63 -6.67 -2.50
C ALA A 8 -30.80 -5.84 -1.49
N ILE A 9 -30.32 -4.67 -1.92
CA ILE A 9 -29.53 -3.72 -1.13
C ILE A 9 -30.36 -2.45 -0.92
N SER A 10 -30.41 -1.97 0.32
CA SER A 10 -31.01 -0.70 0.72
C SER A 10 -30.09 0.00 1.72
N PRO A 11 -29.85 1.32 1.63
CA PRO A 11 -30.38 2.26 0.61
C PRO A 11 -29.80 1.99 -0.77
N THR A 12 -30.42 2.55 -1.81
CA THR A 12 -29.87 2.49 -3.17
C THR A 12 -28.66 3.42 -3.31
N ARG A 13 -27.83 3.14 -4.32
CA ARG A 13 -26.63 3.93 -4.64
C ARG A 13 -26.87 5.44 -4.73
N LYS A 14 -28.04 5.87 -5.22
CA LYS A 14 -28.41 7.29 -5.42
C LYS A 14 -28.88 7.97 -4.13
N GLU A 15 -29.41 7.20 -3.18
CA GLU A 15 -29.97 7.74 -1.93
C GLU A 15 -28.86 7.97 -0.90
N ASP A 16 -28.00 6.97 -0.70
CA ASP A 16 -26.82 7.08 0.16
C ASP A 16 -25.73 6.13 -0.35
N TYR A 17 -24.75 6.70 -1.05
CA TYR A 17 -23.64 5.94 -1.61
C TYR A 17 -22.75 5.29 -0.56
N SER A 18 -22.57 5.95 0.59
CA SER A 18 -21.65 5.50 1.64
C SER A 18 -22.20 4.27 2.33
N GLU A 19 -23.48 4.28 2.68
CA GLU A 19 -24.15 3.13 3.27
C GLU A 19 -24.38 2.03 2.23
N TRP A 20 -24.81 2.37 1.02
CA TRP A 20 -24.96 1.41 -0.08
C TRP A 20 -23.68 0.60 -0.31
N TYR A 21 -22.51 1.25 -0.34
CA TYR A 21 -21.22 0.59 -0.53
C TYR A 21 -20.93 -0.46 0.57
N GLN A 22 -21.22 -0.12 1.82
CA GLN A 22 -21.03 -1.04 2.95
C GLN A 22 -21.99 -2.23 2.88
N GLN A 23 -23.25 -1.98 2.50
CA GLN A 23 -24.24 -3.03 2.34
C GLN A 23 -23.90 -3.96 1.17
N VAL A 24 -23.33 -3.45 0.07
CA VAL A 24 -22.82 -4.29 -1.03
C VAL A 24 -21.72 -5.22 -0.54
N ILE A 25 -20.70 -4.70 0.15
CA ILE A 25 -19.61 -5.53 0.69
C ILE A 25 -20.13 -6.62 1.62
N LYS A 26 -21.03 -6.26 2.54
CA LYS A 26 -21.64 -7.20 3.48
C LYS A 26 -22.47 -8.27 2.78
N ALA A 27 -23.34 -7.87 1.85
CA ALA A 27 -24.27 -8.78 1.18
C ALA A 27 -23.57 -9.69 0.15
N SER A 28 -22.42 -9.26 -0.37
CA SER A 28 -21.56 -10.07 -1.26
C SER A 28 -20.53 -10.91 -0.51
N ASP A 29 -20.51 -10.84 0.82
CA ASP A 29 -19.61 -11.62 1.68
C ASP A 29 -18.11 -11.38 1.37
N LEU A 30 -17.74 -10.15 1.01
CA LEU A 30 -16.36 -9.80 0.62
C LEU A 30 -15.42 -9.61 1.82
N ALA A 31 -15.88 -8.88 2.84
CA ALA A 31 -15.08 -8.57 4.03
C ALA A 31 -15.97 -8.24 5.23
N ASP A 32 -15.46 -8.57 6.42
CA ASP A 32 -16.04 -8.21 7.72
C ASP A 32 -15.18 -7.16 8.42
N ARG A 33 -15.79 -6.38 9.32
CA ARG A 33 -15.04 -5.45 10.17
C ARG A 33 -14.25 -6.23 11.23
N SER A 34 -12.97 -5.90 11.41
CA SER A 34 -12.17 -6.43 12.51
C SER A 34 -12.57 -5.79 13.85
N PRO A 35 -12.36 -6.46 14.99
CA PRO A 35 -12.42 -5.81 16.31
C PRO A 35 -11.43 -4.65 16.46
N VAL A 36 -10.34 -4.65 15.68
CA VAL A 36 -9.39 -3.54 15.63
C VAL A 36 -9.91 -2.48 14.67
N ARG A 37 -10.03 -1.24 15.15
CA ARG A 37 -10.49 -0.10 14.35
C ARG A 37 -9.62 0.02 13.10
N GLY A 38 -10.29 0.12 11.95
CA GLY A 38 -9.64 0.36 10.67
C GLY A 38 -9.07 -0.88 9.99
N CYS A 39 -9.03 -2.02 10.67
CA CYS A 39 -8.71 -3.30 10.05
C CYS A 39 -9.98 -4.00 9.53
N MET A 40 -9.79 -4.91 8.58
CA MET A 40 -10.84 -5.75 8.02
C MET A 40 -10.40 -7.21 7.99
N VAL A 41 -11.36 -8.12 8.10
CA VAL A 41 -11.16 -9.53 7.76
C VAL A 41 -11.62 -9.70 6.32
N ILE A 42 -10.69 -9.90 5.40
CA ILE A 42 -11.02 -10.18 4.00
C ILE A 42 -11.46 -11.65 3.92
N LYS A 43 -12.72 -11.88 3.53
CA LYS A 43 -13.30 -13.23 3.47
C LYS A 43 -12.84 -13.96 2.21
N PRO A 44 -13.00 -15.29 2.11
CA PRO A 44 -12.51 -16.06 0.96
C PRO A 44 -12.95 -15.51 -0.39
N TRP A 45 -14.19 -15.03 -0.52
CA TRP A 45 -14.68 -14.44 -1.76
C TRP A 45 -13.92 -13.14 -2.11
N GLY A 46 -13.75 -12.22 -1.15
CA GLY A 46 -12.98 -11.00 -1.37
C GLY A 46 -11.49 -11.26 -1.57
N TYR A 47 -10.92 -12.22 -0.85
CA TYR A 47 -9.51 -12.57 -0.96
C TYR A 47 -9.18 -13.23 -2.30
N SER A 48 -10.12 -14.00 -2.87
CA SER A 48 -9.94 -14.58 -4.22
C SER A 48 -9.77 -13.52 -5.32
N LEU A 49 -10.38 -12.33 -5.15
CA LEU A 49 -10.17 -11.20 -6.06
C LEU A 49 -8.73 -10.68 -5.95
N TRP A 50 -8.21 -10.58 -4.73
CA TRP A 50 -6.83 -10.21 -4.49
C TRP A 50 -5.86 -11.25 -5.07
N GLU A 51 -6.10 -12.55 -4.87
CA GLU A 51 -5.27 -13.61 -5.44
C GLU A 51 -5.22 -13.56 -6.97
N ASN A 52 -6.35 -13.25 -7.62
CA ASN A 52 -6.39 -13.05 -9.06
C ASN A 52 -5.58 -11.83 -9.49
N ILE A 53 -5.70 -10.70 -8.78
CA ILE A 53 -4.88 -9.50 -9.05
C ILE A 53 -3.39 -9.82 -8.89
N VAL A 54 -3.02 -10.48 -7.80
CA VAL A 54 -1.64 -10.90 -7.52
C VAL A 54 -1.12 -11.73 -8.67
N ARG A 55 -1.84 -12.78 -9.09
CA ARG A 55 -1.38 -13.68 -10.17
C ARG A 55 -1.08 -12.92 -11.45
N GLU A 56 -2.04 -12.16 -11.96
CA GLU A 56 -1.90 -11.47 -13.25
C GLU A 56 -0.80 -10.40 -13.17
N LEU A 57 -0.78 -9.60 -12.11
CA LEU A 57 0.16 -8.50 -11.96
C LEU A 57 1.59 -9.01 -11.71
N ASP A 58 1.76 -10.08 -10.94
CA ASP A 58 3.05 -10.70 -10.67
C ASP A 58 3.66 -11.32 -11.93
N ASP A 59 2.84 -11.92 -12.80
CA ASP A 59 3.28 -12.43 -14.10
C ASP A 59 3.70 -11.28 -15.04
N MET A 60 2.95 -10.17 -15.07
CA MET A 60 3.35 -8.96 -15.81
C MET A 60 4.68 -8.40 -15.31
N PHE A 61 4.91 -8.33 -13.99
CA PHE A 61 6.18 -7.87 -13.44
C PHE A 61 7.34 -8.79 -13.82
N LYS A 62 7.18 -10.10 -13.66
CA LYS A 62 8.21 -11.09 -14.02
C LYS A 62 8.58 -11.05 -15.50
N ALA A 63 7.61 -10.80 -16.37
CA ALA A 63 7.86 -10.60 -17.80
C ALA A 63 8.82 -9.43 -18.09
N THR A 64 8.97 -8.49 -17.15
CA THR A 64 9.89 -7.34 -17.24
C THR A 64 11.18 -7.49 -16.43
N GLY A 65 11.45 -8.70 -15.90
CA GLY A 65 12.66 -9.06 -15.17
C GLY A 65 12.61 -8.84 -13.65
N VAL A 66 11.46 -8.44 -13.10
CA VAL A 66 11.29 -8.25 -11.64
C VAL A 66 11.35 -9.60 -10.92
N LYS A 67 11.98 -9.61 -9.74
CA LYS A 67 12.02 -10.76 -8.84
C LYS A 67 11.37 -10.42 -7.52
N ASN A 68 10.63 -11.38 -6.96
CA ASN A 68 10.04 -11.22 -5.63
C ASN A 68 11.08 -11.46 -4.54
N ALA A 69 11.03 -10.65 -3.50
CA ALA A 69 11.73 -10.82 -2.23
C ALA A 69 10.75 -10.54 -1.08
N TYR A 70 11.22 -10.73 0.15
CA TYR A 70 10.47 -10.36 1.34
C TYR A 70 11.40 -9.68 2.34
N PHE A 71 11.04 -8.47 2.74
CA PHE A 71 11.72 -7.72 3.79
C PHE A 71 10.93 -7.85 5.10
N PRO A 72 11.59 -7.80 6.28
CA PRO A 72 10.90 -7.87 7.57
C PRO A 72 9.85 -6.79 7.81
N LEU A 73 8.83 -7.12 8.62
CA LEU A 73 7.75 -6.20 9.00
C LEU A 73 8.20 -5.09 9.95
N PHE A 74 9.17 -5.39 10.81
CA PHE A 74 9.62 -4.49 11.85
C PHE A 74 10.86 -3.71 11.38
N ILE A 75 10.80 -2.39 11.52
CA ILE A 75 11.84 -1.45 11.13
C ILE A 75 12.35 -0.77 12.42
N PRO A 76 13.67 -0.76 12.70
CA PRO A 76 14.21 -0.01 13.83
C PRO A 76 13.81 1.47 13.76
N LEU A 77 13.43 2.08 14.88
CA LEU A 77 13.04 3.50 14.91
C LEU A 77 14.16 4.40 14.35
N SER A 78 15.42 4.08 14.65
CA SER A 78 16.60 4.79 14.15
C SER A 78 16.71 4.84 12.62
N PHE A 79 16.10 3.90 11.89
CA PHE A 79 16.08 3.93 10.43
C PHE A 79 15.11 5.00 9.92
N LEU A 80 13.96 5.17 10.57
CA LEU A 80 13.00 6.22 10.21
C LEU A 80 13.47 7.61 10.63
N GLU A 81 14.23 7.73 11.72
CA GLU A 81 14.81 9.01 12.15
C GLU A 81 15.80 9.56 11.10
N LYS A 82 16.68 8.70 10.57
CA LYS A 82 17.63 9.08 9.49
C LYS A 82 16.91 9.60 8.24
N GLU A 83 15.73 9.06 7.95
CA GLU A 83 14.94 9.41 6.76
C GLU A 83 14.09 10.65 6.99
N ALA A 84 13.59 10.84 8.22
CA ALA A 84 12.86 12.04 8.62
C ALA A 84 13.74 13.31 8.56
N GLU A 85 15.07 13.19 8.71
CA GLU A 85 16.01 14.30 8.47
C GLU A 85 15.97 14.80 7.02
N HIS A 86 15.54 13.96 6.08
CA HIS A 86 15.54 14.26 4.64
C HIS A 86 14.12 14.46 4.08
N VAL A 87 13.09 14.00 4.80
CA VAL A 87 11.70 13.91 4.30
C VAL A 87 10.67 14.30 5.37
N GLU A 88 10.22 15.55 5.37
CA GLU A 88 9.15 16.02 6.27
C GLU A 88 7.82 15.30 6.01
N GLY A 89 7.21 14.73 7.06
CA GLY A 89 5.83 14.23 7.04
C GLY A 89 5.65 12.72 7.21
N PHE A 90 6.73 11.92 7.15
CA PHE A 90 6.64 10.46 7.21
C PHE A 90 6.16 9.91 8.57
N ALA A 91 6.42 10.65 9.66
CA ALA A 91 6.30 10.15 11.03
C ALA A 91 4.87 10.10 11.62
N LYS A 92 3.83 10.61 10.94
CA LYS A 92 2.57 10.94 11.64
C LYS A 92 1.61 9.75 11.87
N GLU A 93 1.80 8.60 11.24
CA GLU A 93 0.81 7.50 11.25
C GLU A 93 1.42 6.09 11.40
N CYS A 94 2.46 5.94 12.23
CA CYS A 94 3.14 4.64 12.43
C CYS A 94 2.68 3.92 13.70
N ALA A 95 2.48 2.59 13.61
CA ALA A 95 2.34 1.74 14.80
C ALA A 95 3.73 1.33 15.32
N VAL A 96 3.92 1.38 16.65
CA VAL A 96 5.23 1.15 17.28
C VAL A 96 5.12 0.05 18.33
N VAL A 97 6.04 -0.92 18.25
CA VAL A 97 6.23 -1.99 19.22
C VAL A 97 7.34 -1.57 20.19
N THR A 98 7.01 -1.53 21.48
CA THR A 98 7.94 -1.12 22.55
C THR A 98 8.26 -2.26 23.53
N HIS A 99 7.50 -3.35 23.50
CA HIS A 99 7.61 -4.47 24.44
C HIS A 99 7.55 -5.81 23.71
N HIS A 100 8.29 -6.81 24.17
CA HIS A 100 8.40 -8.11 23.51
C HIS A 100 7.69 -9.27 24.23
N ARG A 101 7.09 -9.03 25.41
CA ARG A 101 6.30 -10.06 26.11
C ARG A 101 5.12 -9.46 26.87
N LEU A 102 4.25 -10.36 27.35
CA LEU A 102 3.13 -10.05 28.22
C LEU A 102 3.32 -10.74 29.57
N GLU A 103 2.97 -10.07 30.65
CA GLU A 103 3.00 -10.61 32.02
C GLU A 103 1.66 -10.39 32.73
N LYS A 104 1.42 -11.15 33.81
CA LYS A 104 0.20 -10.97 34.61
C LYS A 104 0.23 -9.61 35.31
N GLY A 105 -0.80 -8.80 35.08
CA GLY A 105 -0.96 -7.51 35.74
C GLY A 105 -1.33 -7.63 37.23
N PRO A 106 -1.07 -6.59 38.04
CA PRO A 106 -1.36 -6.59 39.47
C PRO A 106 -2.84 -6.75 39.81
N ASN A 107 -3.74 -6.41 38.88
CA ASN A 107 -5.20 -6.50 39.04
C ASN A 107 -5.82 -7.65 38.22
N GLY A 108 -5.01 -8.63 37.79
CA GLY A 108 -5.40 -9.62 36.78
C GLY A 108 -5.25 -9.10 35.34
N GLY A 109 -5.37 -10.00 34.36
CA GLY A 109 -5.13 -9.69 32.94
C GLY A 109 -3.65 -9.71 32.54
N LEU A 110 -3.38 -9.41 31.26
CA LEU A 110 -2.03 -9.34 30.69
C LEU A 110 -1.63 -7.87 30.45
N VAL A 111 -0.40 -7.51 30.82
CA VAL A 111 0.20 -6.19 30.56
C VAL A 111 1.50 -6.34 29.76
N PRO A 112 1.88 -5.37 28.92
CA PRO A 112 3.18 -5.35 28.26
C PRO A 112 4.32 -5.37 29.28
N ALA A 113 5.35 -6.17 28.99
CA ALA A 113 6.58 -6.28 29.77
C ALA A 113 7.76 -6.63 28.84
N GLY A 114 8.99 -6.54 29.37
CA GLY A 114 10.19 -6.70 28.54
C GLY A 114 10.30 -5.58 27.52
N GLU A 115 10.59 -4.38 28.00
CA GLU A 115 10.83 -3.22 27.14
C GLU A 115 11.99 -3.50 26.19
N LEU A 116 11.82 -3.14 24.92
CA LEU A 116 12.84 -3.29 23.90
C LEU A 116 13.96 -2.26 24.11
N THR A 117 15.19 -2.62 23.75
CA THR A 117 16.33 -1.69 23.76
C THR A 117 16.14 -0.54 22.78
N GLU A 118 15.41 -0.78 21.69
CA GLU A 118 15.01 0.19 20.69
C GLU A 118 13.56 -0.12 20.25
N PRO A 119 12.67 0.88 20.18
CA PRO A 119 11.33 0.68 19.61
C PRO A 119 11.40 0.23 18.15
N LEU A 120 10.48 -0.65 17.76
CA LEU A 120 10.37 -1.14 16.38
C LEU A 120 9.07 -0.61 15.77
N VAL A 121 9.17 -0.02 14.59
CA VAL A 121 8.04 0.46 13.82
C VAL A 121 7.50 -0.65 12.92
N VAL A 122 6.20 -0.85 12.93
CA VAL A 122 5.53 -1.73 11.95
C VAL A 122 5.49 -1.00 10.61
N ARG A 123 5.99 -1.62 9.54
CA ARG A 123 6.18 -0.96 8.24
C ARG A 123 4.96 -0.12 7.81
N PRO A 124 5.12 1.20 7.61
CA PRO A 124 4.18 2.04 6.84
C PRO A 124 4.53 2.05 5.35
N THR A 125 5.77 1.67 5.04
CA THR A 125 6.45 1.47 3.76
C THR A 125 7.79 0.78 4.05
N SER A 126 8.50 0.28 3.02
CA SER A 126 9.75 -0.46 3.24
C SER A 126 11.03 0.21 2.72
N GLU A 127 10.98 1.46 2.26
CA GLU A 127 12.09 2.20 1.64
C GLU A 127 13.38 2.11 2.48
N THR A 128 13.28 2.33 3.79
CA THR A 128 14.45 2.42 4.69
C THR A 128 15.15 1.07 4.88
N ILE A 129 14.38 -0.01 5.05
CA ILE A 129 14.91 -1.37 5.22
C ILE A 129 15.39 -1.97 3.89
N ILE A 130 14.73 -1.61 2.78
CA ILE A 130 15.13 -2.00 1.43
C ILE A 130 16.41 -1.27 1.02
N GLY A 131 16.51 0.03 1.28
CA GLY A 131 17.72 0.83 1.01
C GLY A 131 18.94 0.29 1.75
N ASP A 132 18.82 0.00 3.06
CA ASP A 132 19.88 -0.64 3.83
C ASP A 132 20.32 -1.98 3.22
N SER A 133 19.37 -2.80 2.76
CA SER A 133 19.68 -4.08 2.12
C SER A 133 20.35 -3.91 0.75
N PHE A 134 19.82 -3.01 -0.09
CA PHE A 134 20.36 -2.72 -1.42
C PHE A 134 21.78 -2.16 -1.36
N SER A 135 22.09 -1.31 -0.37
CA SER A 135 23.44 -0.79 -0.15
C SER A 135 24.49 -1.90 0.08
N LYS A 136 24.06 -3.06 0.59
CA LYS A 136 24.91 -4.24 0.82
C LYS A 136 24.96 -5.15 -0.40
N TRP A 137 23.91 -5.17 -1.21
CA TRP A 137 23.81 -6.05 -2.38
C TRP A 137 24.44 -5.44 -3.63
N ILE A 138 24.46 -4.11 -3.73
CA ILE A 138 24.99 -3.37 -4.87
C ILE A 138 26.41 -2.92 -4.55
N SER A 139 27.39 -3.56 -5.18
CA SER A 139 28.81 -3.26 -5.01
C SER A 139 29.46 -2.76 -6.30
N SER A 140 28.83 -3.01 -7.45
CA SER A 140 29.34 -2.68 -8.77
C SER A 140 28.20 -2.33 -9.73
N TYR A 141 28.52 -1.63 -10.83
CA TYR A 141 27.57 -1.39 -11.93
C TYR A 141 26.99 -2.69 -12.51
N ARG A 142 27.67 -3.82 -12.34
CA ARG A 142 27.23 -5.14 -12.80
C ARG A 142 26.04 -5.69 -12.02
N ASP A 143 25.79 -5.16 -10.83
CA ASP A 143 24.65 -5.54 -9.99
C ASP A 143 23.37 -4.78 -10.42
N LEU A 144 23.48 -3.85 -11.38
CA LEU A 144 22.39 -3.04 -11.90
C LEU A 144 21.92 -3.51 -13.28
N PRO A 145 20.61 -3.39 -13.60
CA PRO A 145 19.56 -2.89 -12.72
C PRO A 145 19.12 -3.95 -11.70
N MET A 146 18.85 -3.51 -10.48
CA MET A 146 18.24 -4.35 -9.45
C MET A 146 16.73 -4.11 -9.49
N LEU A 147 15.95 -5.19 -9.65
CA LEU A 147 14.50 -5.13 -9.87
C LEU A 147 13.78 -6.03 -8.87
N ILE A 148 13.34 -5.48 -7.74
CA ILE A 148 12.75 -6.27 -6.66
C ILE A 148 11.32 -5.83 -6.38
N ASN A 149 10.46 -6.80 -6.12
CA ASN A 149 9.08 -6.58 -5.66
C ASN A 149 8.84 -7.36 -4.37
N GLN A 150 7.92 -6.91 -3.53
CA GLN A 150 7.35 -7.74 -2.47
C GLN A 150 5.83 -7.57 -2.41
N TRP A 151 5.15 -8.68 -2.13
CA TRP A 151 3.75 -8.70 -1.77
C TRP A 151 3.66 -8.85 -0.24
N CYS A 152 3.06 -7.88 0.44
CA CYS A 152 3.01 -7.87 1.91
C CYS A 152 1.82 -7.05 2.42
N ASN A 153 1.64 -7.08 3.75
CA ASN A 153 0.77 -6.15 4.44
C ASN A 153 1.54 -4.91 4.92
N VAL A 154 0.81 -3.82 5.13
CA VAL A 154 1.30 -2.53 5.62
C VAL A 154 0.38 -2.02 6.71
N VAL A 155 0.94 -1.27 7.66
CA VAL A 155 0.16 -0.56 8.67
C VAL A 155 0.38 0.95 8.57
N ARG A 156 -0.69 1.68 8.33
CA ARG A 156 -0.76 3.16 8.46
C ARG A 156 -1.92 3.48 9.38
N TRP A 157 -1.67 4.18 10.49
CA TRP A 157 -2.67 4.32 11.56
C TRP A 157 -3.78 5.33 11.22
N GLU A 158 -4.67 4.90 10.33
CA GLU A 158 -5.70 5.75 9.75
C GLU A 158 -6.88 6.04 10.70
N MET A 159 -7.28 7.30 10.75
CA MET A 159 -8.41 7.75 11.58
C MET A 159 -9.76 7.66 10.86
N ARG A 160 -9.80 7.82 9.53
CA ARG A 160 -11.03 7.77 8.72
C ARG A 160 -10.97 6.63 7.71
N THR A 161 -11.56 5.50 8.09
CA THR A 161 -11.44 4.26 7.31
C THR A 161 -12.69 3.94 6.50
N ARG A 162 -12.48 3.26 5.38
CA ARG A 162 -13.48 2.75 4.45
C ARG A 162 -12.96 1.44 3.87
N ILE A 163 -13.68 0.34 4.06
CA ILE A 163 -13.25 -1.02 3.66
C ILE A 163 -12.74 -1.02 2.21
N PHE A 164 -11.60 -1.68 1.98
CA PHE A 164 -10.79 -1.71 0.75
C PHE A 164 -10.18 -0.37 0.28
N LEU A 165 -10.90 0.76 0.42
CA LEU A 165 -10.44 2.05 -0.11
C LEU A 165 -9.44 2.77 0.79
N ARG A 166 -9.57 2.61 2.12
CA ARG A 166 -8.73 3.26 3.12
C ARG A 166 -8.80 2.51 4.46
N THR A 167 -7.82 1.70 4.79
CA THR A 167 -7.79 0.88 6.02
C THR A 167 -6.48 1.07 6.77
N SER A 168 -6.47 0.76 8.07
CA SER A 168 -5.26 0.90 8.89
C SER A 168 -4.23 -0.20 8.60
N GLU A 169 -4.71 -1.38 8.24
CA GLU A 169 -3.93 -2.46 7.67
C GLU A 169 -4.46 -2.78 6.28
N PHE A 170 -3.57 -2.97 5.30
CA PHE A 170 -3.94 -3.36 3.94
C PHE A 170 -2.86 -4.21 3.30
N LEU A 171 -3.26 -5.00 2.31
CA LEU A 171 -2.37 -5.77 1.45
C LEU A 171 -1.98 -4.92 0.26
N TRP A 172 -0.73 -5.04 -0.18
CA TRP A 172 -0.24 -4.35 -1.36
C TRP A 172 0.90 -5.12 -2.06
N GLN A 173 1.34 -4.59 -3.19
CA GLN A 173 2.71 -4.78 -3.64
C GLN A 173 3.50 -3.49 -3.51
N GLU A 174 4.81 -3.60 -3.28
CA GLU A 174 5.74 -2.50 -3.45
C GLU A 174 6.97 -2.96 -4.25
N GLY A 175 7.23 -2.27 -5.35
CA GLY A 175 8.35 -2.52 -6.26
C GLY A 175 9.44 -1.47 -6.05
N HIS A 176 10.66 -1.92 -5.82
CA HIS A 176 11.83 -1.09 -5.58
C HIS A 176 12.93 -1.46 -6.58
N THR A 177 13.40 -0.47 -7.34
CA THR A 177 14.35 -0.70 -8.43
C THR A 177 15.49 0.30 -8.40
N VAL A 178 16.72 -0.17 -8.65
CA VAL A 178 17.93 0.66 -8.73
C VAL A 178 18.54 0.53 -10.11
N HIS A 179 18.93 1.65 -10.71
CA HIS A 179 19.40 1.73 -12.09
C HIS A 179 20.71 2.51 -12.18
N ALA A 180 21.49 2.26 -13.23
CA ALA A 180 22.76 2.95 -13.46
C ALA A 180 22.58 4.38 -14.01
N SER A 181 21.42 4.69 -14.60
CA SER A 181 21.11 5.99 -15.20
C SER A 181 19.71 6.46 -14.84
N ALA A 182 19.51 7.78 -14.85
CA ALA A 182 18.21 8.38 -14.61
C ALA A 182 17.23 8.04 -15.74
N GLU A 183 17.72 7.96 -16.98
CA GLU A 183 16.93 7.61 -18.16
C GLU A 183 16.35 6.19 -18.05
N ASP A 184 17.14 5.22 -17.57
CA ASP A 184 16.66 3.85 -17.32
C ASP A 184 15.62 3.81 -16.20
N ALA A 185 15.87 4.56 -15.12
CA ALA A 185 14.93 4.65 -13.99
C ALA A 185 13.60 5.27 -14.41
N ILE A 186 13.61 6.36 -15.17
CA ILE A 186 12.39 7.02 -15.67
C ILE A 186 11.62 6.09 -16.61
N ARG A 187 12.31 5.41 -17.55
CA ARG A 187 11.67 4.41 -18.42
C ARG A 187 11.04 3.28 -17.62
N ARG A 188 11.68 2.84 -16.53
CA ARG A 188 11.10 1.85 -15.62
C ARG A 188 9.87 2.40 -14.89
N THR A 189 9.93 3.64 -14.40
CA THR A 189 8.80 4.31 -13.75
C THR A 189 7.59 4.38 -14.69
N GLU A 190 7.78 4.78 -15.94
CA GLU A 190 6.72 4.84 -16.95
C GLU A 190 6.17 3.45 -17.30
N LEU A 191 7.04 2.46 -17.48
CA LEU A 191 6.64 1.08 -17.75
C LEU A 191 5.75 0.51 -16.64
N MET A 192 6.09 0.74 -15.36
CA MET A 192 5.26 0.26 -14.25
C MET A 192 3.90 0.97 -14.21
N LEU A 193 3.84 2.26 -14.55
CA LEU A 193 2.58 2.99 -14.67
C LEU A 193 1.68 2.40 -15.76
N ASP A 194 2.26 2.03 -16.90
CA ASP A 194 1.53 1.39 -17.99
C ASP A 194 1.02 0.01 -17.59
N ILE A 195 1.80 -0.79 -16.86
CA ILE A 195 1.33 -2.08 -16.31
C ILE A 195 0.15 -1.88 -15.34
N TYR A 196 0.23 -0.90 -14.42
CA TYR A 196 -0.90 -0.60 -13.54
C TYR A 196 -2.14 -0.13 -14.33
N THR A 197 -1.94 0.64 -15.39
CA THR A 197 -3.03 1.08 -16.29
C THR A 197 -3.67 -0.12 -16.99
N GLU A 198 -2.86 -1.04 -17.51
CA GLU A 198 -3.34 -2.26 -18.15
C GLU A 198 -4.13 -3.15 -17.20
N LEU A 199 -3.64 -3.37 -15.98
CA LEU A 199 -4.40 -4.08 -14.95
C LEU A 199 -5.75 -3.39 -14.68
N ALA A 200 -5.74 -2.08 -14.44
CA ALA A 200 -6.95 -1.33 -14.15
C ALA A 200 -7.98 -1.41 -15.28
N GLU A 201 -7.58 -1.15 -16.52
CA GLU A 201 -8.50 -1.04 -17.64
C GLU A 201 -8.92 -2.39 -18.22
N LYS A 202 -7.97 -3.31 -18.42
CA LYS A 202 -8.23 -4.58 -19.12
C LYS A 202 -8.73 -5.68 -18.20
N TYR A 203 -8.26 -5.72 -16.95
CA TYR A 203 -8.59 -6.79 -16.01
C TYR A 203 -9.68 -6.38 -15.02
N LEU A 204 -9.62 -5.15 -14.52
CA LEU A 204 -10.58 -4.63 -13.54
C LEU A 204 -11.75 -3.86 -14.17
N ALA A 205 -11.69 -3.61 -15.49
CA ALA A 205 -12.66 -2.79 -16.22
C ALA A 205 -12.89 -1.41 -15.58
N MET A 206 -11.82 -0.84 -15.02
CA MET A 206 -11.82 0.43 -14.31
C MET A 206 -11.08 1.48 -15.14
N PRO A 207 -11.78 2.46 -15.75
CA PRO A 207 -11.12 3.52 -16.49
C PRO A 207 -10.29 4.38 -15.55
N VAL A 208 -9.08 4.75 -16.00
CA VAL A 208 -8.15 5.57 -15.25
C VAL A 208 -7.52 6.65 -16.11
N ILE A 209 -7.08 7.73 -15.46
CA ILE A 209 -6.36 8.83 -16.09
C ILE A 209 -4.92 8.78 -15.60
N LYS A 210 -3.98 8.57 -16.53
CA LYS A 210 -2.55 8.71 -16.25
C LYS A 210 -2.19 10.19 -16.05
N GLY A 211 -1.37 10.48 -15.04
CA GLY A 211 -0.91 11.84 -14.77
C GLY A 211 0.29 11.89 -13.85
N ARG A 212 0.78 13.12 -13.61
CA ARG A 212 1.84 13.42 -12.64
C ARG A 212 1.25 14.19 -11.48
N LYS A 213 1.70 13.89 -10.26
CA LYS A 213 1.32 14.66 -9.08
C LYS A 213 1.96 16.04 -9.11
N THR A 214 1.26 17.03 -8.56
CA THR A 214 1.84 18.35 -8.33
C THR A 214 2.98 18.25 -7.29
N PRO A 215 3.88 19.24 -7.19
CA PRO A 215 4.93 19.24 -6.18
C PRO A 215 4.41 19.08 -4.74
N ALA A 216 3.19 19.56 -4.45
CA ALA A 216 2.58 19.44 -3.11
C ALA A 216 2.05 18.03 -2.81
N GLU A 217 1.75 17.24 -3.84
CA GLU A 217 1.13 15.90 -3.74
C GLU A 217 2.08 14.77 -4.14
N ARG A 218 3.32 15.11 -4.55
CA ARG A 218 4.33 14.10 -4.91
C ARG A 218 4.76 13.35 -3.65
N PHE A 219 5.19 12.10 -3.83
CA PHE A 219 5.74 11.34 -2.72
C PHE A 219 6.92 12.10 -2.09
N PRO A 220 6.91 12.27 -0.76
CA PRO A 220 8.03 12.91 -0.06
C PRO A 220 9.35 12.19 -0.37
N GLY A 221 10.35 12.91 -0.85
CA GLY A 221 11.62 12.33 -1.32
C GLY A 221 11.65 11.87 -2.79
N ALA A 222 10.54 11.89 -3.52
CA ALA A 222 10.56 11.63 -4.97
C ALA A 222 10.94 12.88 -5.78
N VAL A 223 11.64 12.69 -6.91
CA VAL A 223 11.84 13.74 -7.93
C VAL A 223 10.54 13.95 -8.71
N ASP A 224 9.93 12.85 -9.15
CA ASP A 224 8.64 12.83 -9.85
C ASP A 224 7.75 11.70 -9.31
N THR A 225 6.44 11.90 -9.37
CA THR A 225 5.44 10.91 -8.99
C THR A 225 4.39 10.83 -10.09
N MET A 226 4.38 9.70 -10.79
CA MET A 226 3.34 9.37 -11.74
C MET A 226 2.25 8.55 -11.05
N CYS A 227 1.02 8.70 -11.52
CA CYS A 227 -0.14 8.05 -10.94
C CYS A 227 -1.22 7.76 -11.98
N ILE A 228 -2.08 6.81 -11.63
CA ILE A 228 -3.37 6.59 -12.29
C ILE A 228 -4.49 7.01 -11.35
N GLU A 229 -5.38 7.87 -11.83
CA GLU A 229 -6.52 8.39 -11.06
C GLU A 229 -7.82 7.81 -11.63
N SER A 230 -8.74 7.37 -10.76
CA SER A 230 -10.07 6.91 -11.17
C SER A 230 -11.16 7.78 -10.58
N LEU A 231 -12.24 7.99 -11.34
CA LEU A 231 -13.43 8.68 -10.86
C LEU A 231 -14.41 7.67 -10.27
N MET A 232 -14.62 7.75 -8.96
CA MET A 232 -15.59 6.93 -8.25
C MET A 232 -17.02 7.34 -8.62
N GLN A 233 -17.99 6.45 -8.38
CA GLN A 233 -19.38 6.70 -8.75
C GLN A 233 -20.08 7.76 -7.87
N ASP A 234 -19.46 8.17 -6.76
CA ASP A 234 -19.85 9.37 -5.99
C ASP A 234 -19.14 10.65 -6.46
N CYS A 235 -18.57 10.62 -7.68
CA CYS A 235 -17.88 11.74 -8.34
C CYS A 235 -16.62 12.22 -7.60
N LYS A 236 -16.03 11.39 -6.73
CA LYS A 236 -14.75 11.66 -6.08
C LYS A 236 -13.63 10.97 -6.84
N ALA A 237 -12.51 11.67 -7.02
CA ALA A 237 -11.30 11.05 -7.53
C ALA A 237 -10.67 10.16 -6.44
N LEU A 238 -10.11 9.03 -6.86
CA LEU A 238 -9.32 8.15 -6.02
C LEU A 238 -8.12 7.65 -6.82
N GLN A 239 -6.95 7.78 -6.22
CA GLN A 239 -5.72 7.28 -6.80
C GLN A 239 -5.71 5.75 -6.80
N ALA A 240 -5.53 5.16 -7.98
CA ALA A 240 -5.58 3.72 -8.18
C ALA A 240 -4.18 3.07 -8.28
N GLY A 241 -3.12 3.87 -8.34
CA GLY A 241 -1.74 3.38 -8.41
C GLY A 241 -0.72 4.52 -8.48
N THR A 242 0.53 4.21 -8.10
CA THR A 242 1.68 5.12 -8.14
C THR A 242 2.89 4.46 -8.78
N SER A 243 3.70 5.28 -9.45
CA SER A 243 5.04 4.93 -9.88
C SER A 243 5.93 6.15 -9.68
N HIS A 244 6.99 6.00 -8.88
CA HIS A 244 7.84 7.10 -8.46
C HIS A 244 9.20 7.04 -9.17
N PHE A 245 9.72 8.21 -9.53
CA PHE A 245 11.14 8.38 -9.82
C PHE A 245 11.79 9.08 -8.62
N LEU A 246 12.57 8.31 -7.85
CA LEU A 246 13.16 8.77 -6.60
C LEU A 246 14.46 9.58 -6.78
N GLY A 247 15.06 9.53 -7.97
CA GLY A 247 16.38 10.12 -8.20
C GLY A 247 17.44 9.43 -7.35
N GLN A 248 18.25 10.22 -6.64
CA GLN A 248 19.32 9.75 -5.74
C GLN A 248 19.02 10.04 -4.26
N ASN A 249 17.79 10.41 -3.91
CA ASN A 249 17.45 10.87 -2.56
C ASN A 249 17.51 9.74 -1.50
N PHE A 250 17.41 8.48 -1.94
CA PHE A 250 17.46 7.28 -1.09
C PHE A 250 18.66 6.37 -1.43
N ALA A 251 19.64 6.88 -2.19
CA ALA A 251 20.79 6.13 -2.69
C ALA A 251 22.03 6.27 -1.78
#